data_AF-A0A3D0TQZ1-F1
#
_entry.id   AF-A0A3D0TQZ1-F1
#
_cell.length_a   1.000
_cell.length_b   1.000
_cell.length_c   1.000
_cell.angle_alpha   90.00
_cell.angle_beta   90.00
_cell.angle_gamma   90.00
#
_symmetry.space_group_name_H-M   'P 1'
#
loop_
_entity.id
_entity.type
_entity.pdbx_description
1 polymer ?
#
loop_
_entity_poly.entity_id
_entity_poly.type
_entity_poly.pdbx_seq_one_letter_code
_entity_poly.pdbx_strand_id
1 'polypeptide(L)'
;MLTTEQPFHRSPEDKEFAMKRLRVLSAFKGEQYHKVKREDVADDPKLLGDKEIMVLAVSILDGDVLRNAPEYIRDDAEIVFQACTNIHFPYQSFNDVRSALPYASQRLKSDAAFIRRIVENIPRRPDSVEGIRRNVPKDVWEQVQGTVAE
;
A
#
# COMPACT_ATOMS: atom_id res chain seq x y z
N MET A 1 42.29 9.96 -26.72
CA MET A 1 41.96 8.88 -25.78
C MET A 1 40.47 8.61 -25.92
N LEU A 2 40.09 7.52 -26.58
CA LEU A 2 38.70 7.13 -26.76
C LEU A 2 38.22 6.52 -25.44
N THR A 3 37.38 7.24 -24.69
CA THR A 3 36.59 6.62 -23.62
C THR A 3 35.48 5.83 -24.29
N THR A 4 35.75 4.56 -24.57
CA THR A 4 34.72 3.60 -24.95
C THR A 4 33.74 3.52 -23.78
N GLU A 5 32.57 4.16 -23.93
CA GLU A 5 31.43 3.91 -23.06
C GLU A 5 31.14 2.41 -23.16
N GLN A 6 31.46 1.67 -22.10
CA GLN A 6 31.04 0.28 -22.01
C GLN A 6 29.52 0.28 -22.07
N PRO A 7 28.89 -0.45 -23.00
CA PRO A 7 27.44 -0.51 -23.07
C PRO A 7 26.96 -1.02 -21.72
N PHE A 8 26.10 -0.26 -21.05
CA PHE A 8 25.40 -0.66 -19.83
C PHE A 8 24.57 -1.91 -20.11
N HIS A 9 25.21 -3.08 -20.12
CA HIS A 9 24.53 -4.36 -20.18
C HIS A 9 23.91 -4.60 -18.80
N ARG A 10 22.69 -4.09 -18.61
CA ARG A 10 21.82 -4.50 -17.51
C ARG A 10 21.79 -6.03 -17.46
N SER A 11 21.91 -6.58 -16.25
CA SER A 11 21.93 -8.04 -16.06
C SER A 11 20.66 -8.66 -16.66
N PRO A 12 20.67 -9.94 -17.05
CA PRO A 12 19.46 -10.63 -17.53
C PRO A 12 18.28 -10.47 -16.56
N GLU A 13 18.54 -10.50 -15.25
CA GLU A 13 17.54 -10.29 -14.20
C GLU A 13 16.94 -8.87 -14.22
N ASP A 14 17.75 -7.84 -14.47
CA ASP A 14 17.28 -6.46 -14.59
C ASP A 14 16.41 -6.25 -15.83
N LYS A 15 16.74 -6.95 -16.93
CA LYS A 15 15.94 -6.91 -18.16
C LYS A 15 14.61 -7.62 -17.98
N GLU A 16 14.61 -8.78 -17.33
CA GLU A 16 13.39 -9.52 -17.01
C GLU A 16 12.47 -8.70 -16.10
N PHE A 17 13.02 -8.13 -15.02
CA PHE A 17 12.26 -7.25 -14.13
C PHE A 17 11.72 -6.03 -14.88
N ALA A 18 12.53 -5.37 -15.72
CA ALA A 18 12.08 -4.22 -16.49
C ALA A 18 10.88 -4.56 -17.41
N MET A 19 10.91 -5.74 -18.04
CA MET A 19 9.81 -6.20 -18.89
C MET A 19 8.55 -6.54 -18.08
N LYS A 20 8.73 -7.20 -16.92
CA LYS A 20 7.64 -7.48 -15.98
C LYS A 20 7.00 -6.19 -15.46
N ARG A 21 7.82 -5.24 -15.00
CA ARG A 21 7.41 -3.89 -14.56
C ARG A 21 6.61 -3.17 -15.65
N LEU A 22 7.12 -3.15 -16.88
CA LEU A 22 6.46 -2.51 -18.01
C LEU A 22 5.08 -3.13 -18.27
N ARG A 23 4.99 -4.47 -18.31
CA ARG A 23 3.71 -5.18 -18.50
C ARG A 23 2.69 -4.79 -17.43
N VAL A 24 3.08 -4.80 -16.16
CA VAL A 24 2.20 -4.48 -15.03
C VAL A 24 1.73 -3.03 -15.09
N LEU A 25 2.65 -2.08 -15.26
CA LEU A 25 2.29 -0.66 -15.33
C LEU A 25 1.41 -0.33 -16.53
N SER A 26 1.69 -0.89 -17.71
CA SER A 26 0.84 -0.70 -18.88
C SER A 26 -0.56 -1.27 -18.66
N ALA A 27 -0.68 -2.42 -18.02
CA ALA A 27 -1.98 -3.01 -17.70
C ALA A 27 -2.75 -2.16 -16.69
N PHE A 28 -2.11 -1.72 -15.61
CA PHE A 28 -2.75 -0.90 -14.57
C PHE A 28 -3.18 0.47 -15.11
N LYS A 29 -2.29 1.18 -15.81
CA LYS A 29 -2.60 2.50 -16.37
C LYS A 29 -3.63 2.45 -17.50
N GLY A 30 -3.68 1.36 -18.25
CA GLY A 30 -4.66 1.15 -19.31
C GLY A 30 -5.97 0.52 -18.83
N GLU A 31 -6.14 0.33 -17.52
CA GLU A 31 -7.28 -0.37 -16.90
C GLU A 31 -7.52 -1.80 -17.47
N GLN A 32 -6.46 -2.41 -18.00
CA GLN A 32 -6.48 -3.75 -18.58
C GLN A 32 -6.15 -4.80 -17.53
N TYR A 33 -6.81 -4.71 -16.37
CA TYR A 33 -6.49 -5.52 -15.19
C TYR A 33 -6.55 -7.03 -15.47
N HIS A 34 -7.45 -7.48 -16.35
CA HIS A 34 -7.57 -8.87 -16.79
C HIS A 34 -6.29 -9.44 -17.45
N LYS A 35 -5.35 -8.60 -17.89
CA LYS A 35 -4.09 -9.01 -18.54
C LYS A 35 -2.98 -9.40 -17.56
N VAL A 36 -3.18 -9.11 -16.26
CA VAL A 36 -2.23 -9.39 -15.20
C VAL A 36 -2.99 -10.08 -14.08
N LYS A 37 -2.54 -11.27 -13.67
CA LYS A 37 -3.20 -11.95 -12.55
C LYS A 37 -2.85 -11.22 -11.25
N ARG A 38 -3.76 -11.23 -10.28
CA ARG A 38 -3.51 -10.62 -8.97
C ARG A 38 -2.25 -11.20 -8.34
N GLU A 39 -2.09 -12.51 -8.42
CA GLU A 39 -0.98 -13.26 -7.82
C GLU A 39 0.37 -12.90 -8.47
N ASP A 40 0.39 -12.59 -9.77
CA ASP A 40 1.60 -12.18 -10.50
C ASP A 40 2.21 -10.89 -9.93
N VAL A 41 1.40 -10.05 -9.26
CA VAL A 41 1.83 -8.80 -8.62
C VAL A 41 1.93 -8.98 -7.10
N ALA A 42 0.89 -9.54 -6.48
CA ALA A 42 0.80 -9.65 -5.02
C ALA A 42 1.89 -10.54 -4.41
N ASP A 43 2.42 -11.52 -5.16
CA ASP A 43 3.44 -12.44 -4.67
C ASP A 43 4.87 -12.05 -5.12
N ASP A 44 5.04 -10.93 -5.83
CA ASP A 44 6.35 -10.46 -6.32
C ASP A 44 6.86 -9.25 -5.49
N PRO A 45 7.78 -9.46 -4.52
CA PRO A 45 8.27 -8.39 -3.67
C PRO A 45 9.09 -7.34 -4.42
N LYS A 46 9.66 -7.65 -5.60
CA LYS A 46 10.34 -6.65 -6.43
C LYS A 46 9.33 -5.71 -7.07
N LEU A 47 8.17 -6.23 -7.52
CA LEU A 47 7.08 -5.39 -8.02
C LEU A 47 6.43 -4.57 -6.91
N LEU A 48 6.17 -5.18 -5.74
CA LEU A 48 5.61 -4.45 -4.59
C LEU A 48 6.59 -3.44 -3.98
N GLY A 49 7.88 -3.59 -4.23
CA GLY A 49 8.91 -2.60 -3.91
C GLY A 49 8.93 -1.38 -4.85
N ASP A 50 8.32 -1.48 -6.03
CA ASP A 50 8.19 -0.35 -6.94
C ASP A 50 7.03 0.54 -6.50
N LYS A 51 7.34 1.77 -6.07
CA LYS A 51 6.33 2.71 -5.54
C LYS A 51 5.20 3.01 -6.53
N GLU A 52 5.51 3.11 -7.82
CA GLU A 52 4.51 3.42 -8.85
C GLU A 52 3.54 2.26 -9.03
N ILE A 53 4.06 1.03 -9.05
CA ILE A 53 3.23 -0.17 -9.05
C ILE A 53 2.43 -0.26 -7.76
N MET A 54 3.04 0.03 -6.61
CA MET A 54 2.39 -0.12 -5.31
C MET A 54 1.19 0.81 -5.13
N VAL A 55 1.31 2.09 -5.52
CA VAL A 55 0.19 3.05 -5.51
C VAL A 55 -1.00 2.56 -6.34
N LEU A 56 -0.72 1.97 -7.50
CA LEU A 56 -1.76 1.37 -8.34
C LEU A 56 -2.29 0.07 -7.73
N ALA A 57 -1.41 -0.77 -7.18
CA ALA A 57 -1.76 -2.06 -6.59
C ALA A 57 -2.71 -1.91 -5.40
N VAL A 58 -2.44 -0.97 -4.46
CA VAL A 58 -3.34 -0.72 -3.32
C VAL A 58 -4.73 -0.22 -3.75
N SER A 59 -4.83 0.30 -4.97
CA SER A 59 -6.08 0.79 -5.54
C SER A 59 -6.91 -0.28 -6.25
N ILE A 60 -6.25 -1.32 -6.75
CA ILE A 60 -6.87 -2.35 -7.61
C ILE A 60 -6.99 -3.68 -6.86
N LEU A 61 -5.99 -4.01 -6.05
CA LEU A 61 -5.80 -5.30 -5.38
C LEU A 61 -6.07 -5.24 -3.88
N ASP A 62 -6.80 -4.23 -3.40
CA ASP A 62 -7.07 -3.96 -1.98
C ASP A 62 -5.83 -3.69 -1.10
N GLY A 63 -6.07 -3.32 0.16
CA GLY A 63 -5.04 -2.97 1.13
C GLY A 63 -4.23 -4.16 1.67
N ASP A 64 -4.66 -5.41 1.50
CA ASP A 64 -3.92 -6.59 1.98
C ASP A 64 -2.63 -6.83 1.19
N VAL A 65 -2.50 -6.25 -0.01
CA VAL A 65 -1.27 -6.32 -0.81
C VAL A 65 -0.05 -5.77 -0.04
N LEU A 66 -0.28 -4.88 0.94
CA LEU A 66 0.75 -4.34 1.80
C LEU A 66 1.46 -5.41 2.63
N ARG A 67 0.83 -6.55 2.93
CA ARG A 67 1.41 -7.64 3.74
C ARG A 67 2.68 -8.25 3.13
N ASN A 68 2.74 -8.28 1.80
CA ASN A 68 3.83 -8.87 1.04
C ASN A 68 4.87 -7.81 0.60
N ALA A 69 4.62 -6.53 0.91
CA ALA A 69 5.49 -5.44 0.50
C ALA A 69 6.76 -5.36 1.37
N PRO A 70 7.89 -4.91 0.81
CA PRO A 70 9.11 -4.63 1.58
C PRO A 70 8.86 -3.64 2.73
N GLU A 71 9.67 -3.72 3.78
CA GLU A 71 9.51 -2.87 4.97
C GLU A 71 9.50 -1.37 4.65
N TYR A 72 10.35 -0.90 3.74
CA TYR A 72 10.38 0.51 3.34
C TYR A 72 9.10 0.99 2.63
N ILE A 73 8.32 0.08 2.05
CA ILE A 73 6.99 0.37 1.49
C ILE A 73 5.95 0.40 2.62
N ARG A 74 6.05 -0.53 3.57
CA ARG A 74 5.19 -0.58 4.77
C ARG A 74 5.44 0.57 5.74
N ASP A 75 6.56 1.27 5.59
CA ASP A 75 6.92 2.50 6.30
C ASP A 75 6.62 3.78 5.49
N ASP A 76 6.20 3.66 4.22
CA ASP A 76 5.83 4.82 3.40
C ASP A 76 4.42 5.31 3.77
N ALA A 77 4.36 6.47 4.43
CA ALA A 77 3.12 7.00 4.98
C ALA A 77 2.03 7.20 3.91
N GLU A 78 2.39 7.63 2.70
CA GLU A 78 1.38 7.93 1.67
C GLU A 78 0.81 6.65 1.06
N ILE A 79 1.65 5.63 0.83
CA ILE A 79 1.20 4.31 0.36
C ILE A 79 0.30 3.65 1.41
N VAL A 80 0.71 3.67 2.69
CA VAL A 80 -0.09 3.09 3.78
C VAL A 80 -1.42 3.84 3.95
N PHE A 81 -1.40 5.18 3.89
CA PHE A 81 -2.60 5.99 3.95
C PHE A 81 -3.60 5.62 2.84
N GLN A 82 -3.13 5.51 1.60
CA GLN A 82 -3.96 5.11 0.47
C GLN A 82 -4.53 3.70 0.66
N ALA A 83 -3.70 2.75 1.09
CA ALA A 83 -4.14 1.38 1.36
C ALA A 83 -5.24 1.30 2.45
N CYS A 84 -5.17 2.16 3.46
CA CYS A 84 -6.19 2.23 4.52
C CYS A 84 -7.48 2.95 4.09
N THR A 85 -7.40 3.90 3.16
CA THR A 85 -8.52 4.79 2.83
C THR A 85 -9.22 4.47 1.51
N ASN A 86 -8.58 3.72 0.61
CA ASN A 86 -9.16 3.41 -0.69
C ASN A 86 -10.41 2.49 -0.58
N ILE A 87 -11.44 2.82 -1.36
CA ILE A 87 -12.78 2.22 -1.42
C ILE A 87 -13.13 1.96 -2.88
N HIS A 88 -12.41 1.07 -3.55
CA HIS A 88 -12.81 0.63 -4.89
C HIS A 88 -13.73 -0.58 -4.90
N PHE A 89 -14.05 -1.17 -3.74
CA PHE A 89 -15.02 -2.26 -3.67
C PHE A 89 -16.33 -1.82 -2.98
N PRO A 90 -17.41 -1.56 -3.75
CA PRO A 90 -18.73 -1.24 -3.20
C PRO A 90 -19.40 -2.42 -2.51
N TYR A 91 -18.90 -3.65 -2.72
CA TYR A 91 -19.38 -4.86 -2.05
C TYR A 91 -18.61 -5.10 -0.76
N GLN A 92 -18.98 -4.34 0.26
CA GLN A 92 -18.57 -4.58 1.62
C GLN A 92 -19.36 -5.76 2.18
N SER A 93 -18.75 -6.95 2.19
CA SER A 93 -19.24 -8.10 2.93
C SER A 93 -18.34 -8.32 4.14
N PHE A 94 -18.83 -7.82 5.28
CA PHE A 94 -18.65 -8.25 6.66
C PHE A 94 -17.23 -8.59 7.16
N ASN A 95 -16.78 -7.75 8.12
CA ASN A 95 -15.70 -7.98 9.09
C ASN A 95 -14.31 -8.15 8.44
N ASP A 96 -13.53 -7.11 8.18
CA ASP A 96 -12.84 -6.41 9.25
C ASP A 96 -12.32 -5.06 8.73
N VAL A 97 -11.81 -4.28 9.65
CA VAL A 97 -11.49 -2.88 9.51
C VAL A 97 -10.22 -2.69 8.68
N ARG A 98 -10.40 -2.69 7.36
CA ARG A 98 -9.42 -2.29 6.31
C ARG A 98 -7.97 -2.68 6.61
N SER A 99 -7.75 -3.99 6.59
CA SER A 99 -6.63 -4.76 6.02
C SER A 99 -5.19 -4.24 6.07
N ALA A 100 -4.92 -2.98 5.76
CA ALA A 100 -3.55 -2.51 5.55
C ALA A 100 -2.83 -2.12 6.85
N LEU A 101 -3.54 -1.52 7.81
CA LEU A 101 -2.91 -0.98 9.03
C LEU A 101 -2.14 -2.02 9.87
N PRO A 102 -2.61 -3.28 10.03
CA PRO A 102 -1.82 -4.32 10.70
C PRO A 102 -0.41 -4.50 10.12
N TYR A 103 -0.26 -4.31 8.80
CA TYR A 103 1.00 -4.49 8.08
C TYR A 103 1.88 -3.25 8.06
N ALA A 104 1.35 -2.08 8.41
CA ALA A 104 2.13 -0.85 8.50
C ALA A 104 3.25 -0.97 9.54
N SER A 105 4.31 -0.20 9.34
CA SER A 105 5.44 -0.17 10.28
C SER A 105 5.00 0.27 11.68
N GLN A 106 5.75 -0.16 12.70
CA GLN A 106 5.49 0.28 14.07
C GLN A 106 5.65 1.80 14.23
N ARG A 107 6.54 2.42 13.43
CA ARG A 107 6.74 3.87 13.39
C ARG A 107 5.44 4.58 13.02
N LEU A 108 4.80 4.17 11.93
CA LEU A 108 3.53 4.76 11.49
C LEU A 108 2.38 4.46 12.46
N LYS A 109 2.31 3.24 13.02
CA LYS A 109 1.30 2.87 14.02
C LYS A 109 1.42 3.67 15.33
N SER A 110 2.61 4.21 15.60
CA SER A 110 2.90 5.02 16.79
C SER A 110 2.79 6.54 16.53
N ASP A 111 2.47 6.95 15.29
CA ASP A 111 2.31 8.35 14.91
C ASP A 111 0.84 8.77 15.04
N ALA A 112 0.51 9.49 16.12
CA ALA A 112 -0.86 9.92 16.40
C ALA A 112 -1.44 10.86 15.32
N ALA A 113 -0.61 11.69 14.67
CA ALA A 113 -1.05 12.57 13.61
C ALA A 113 -1.40 11.77 12.34
N PHE A 114 -0.59 10.76 12.03
CA PHE A 114 -0.86 9.83 10.94
C PHE A 114 -2.14 9.01 11.18
N ILE A 115 -2.29 8.42 12.37
CA ILE A 115 -3.49 7.64 12.73
C ILE A 115 -4.74 8.51 12.69
N ARG A 116 -4.66 9.75 13.19
CA ARG A 116 -5.75 10.72 13.09
C ARG A 116 -6.15 10.98 11.64
N ARG A 117 -5.17 11.24 10.76
CA ARG A 117 -5.41 11.44 9.32
C ARG A 117 -6.17 10.26 8.73
N ILE A 118 -5.83 9.02 9.09
CA ILE A 118 -6.59 7.82 8.65
C ILE A 118 -8.02 7.88 9.19
N VAL A 119 -8.22 8.06 10.50
CA VAL A 119 -9.56 8.08 11.13
C VAL A 119 -10.48 9.13 10.49
N GLU A 120 -9.96 10.30 10.16
CA GLU A 120 -10.71 11.39 9.53
C GLU A 120 -11.12 11.10 8.07
N ASN A 121 -10.32 10.28 7.37
CA ASN A 121 -10.48 10.02 5.94
C ASN A 121 -11.03 8.62 5.62
N ILE A 122 -11.19 7.74 6.61
CA ILE A 122 -11.90 6.49 6.38
C ILE A 122 -13.40 6.77 6.15
N PRO A 123 -13.99 6.22 5.08
CA PRO A 123 -15.43 6.23 4.86
C PRO A 123 -16.16 5.71 6.09
N ARG A 124 -17.00 6.56 6.68
CA ARG A 124 -17.69 6.38 7.96
C ARG A 124 -18.56 5.12 7.97
N ARG A 125 -17.98 3.99 8.37
CA ARG A 125 -18.70 2.85 8.92
C ARG A 125 -18.30 2.71 10.40
N PRO A 126 -19.25 2.55 11.34
CA PRO A 126 -18.96 2.43 12.77
C PRO A 126 -17.89 1.38 13.07
N ASP A 127 -17.92 0.26 12.35
CA ASP A 127 -16.95 -0.82 12.51
C ASP A 127 -15.52 -0.41 12.10
N SER A 128 -15.35 0.55 11.18
CA SER A 128 -14.04 0.93 10.62
C SER A 128 -13.13 1.67 11.61
N VAL A 129 -13.65 2.12 12.74
CA VAL A 129 -12.87 2.83 13.76
C VAL A 129 -12.29 1.83 14.77
N GLU A 130 -13.06 0.78 15.08
CA GLU A 130 -12.72 -0.21 16.11
C GLU A 130 -11.47 -1.04 15.76
N GLY A 131 -11.27 -1.39 14.50
CA GLY A 131 -10.10 -2.15 14.10
C GLY A 131 -8.87 -1.29 13.83
N ILE A 132 -9.02 0.03 13.63
CA ILE A 132 -7.89 0.96 13.79
C ILE A 132 -7.44 0.92 15.26
N ARG A 133 -8.37 1.07 16.20
CA ARG A 133 -8.09 1.02 17.64
C ARG A 133 -7.36 -0.26 18.07
N ARG A 134 -7.70 -1.42 17.48
CA ARG A 134 -7.02 -2.71 17.77
C ARG A 134 -5.58 -2.79 17.26
N ASN A 135 -5.20 -1.98 16.28
CA ASN A 135 -3.90 -2.04 15.61
C ASN A 135 -2.94 -0.92 16.00
N VAL A 136 -3.33 -0.02 16.91
CA VAL A 136 -2.49 1.09 17.37
C VAL A 136 -2.24 0.99 18.89
N PRO A 137 -1.12 1.52 19.39
CA PRO A 137 -0.88 1.63 20.83
C PRO A 137 -2.00 2.40 21.55
N LYS A 138 -2.30 2.02 22.80
CA LYS A 138 -3.42 2.60 23.58
C LYS A 138 -3.26 4.11 23.79
N ASP A 139 -2.06 4.53 24.12
CA ASP A 139 -1.67 5.93 24.32
C ASP A 139 -1.81 6.77 23.05
N VAL A 140 -1.51 6.19 21.88
CA VAL A 140 -1.73 6.81 20.57
C VAL A 140 -3.22 6.98 20.31
N TRP A 141 -4.02 5.94 20.60
CA TRP A 141 -5.48 6.00 20.45
C TRP A 141 -6.12 7.08 21.32
N GLU A 142 -5.67 7.21 22.57
CA GLU A 142 -6.15 8.24 23.51
C GLU A 142 -5.89 9.66 22.98
N GLN A 143 -4.72 9.90 22.37
CA GLN A 143 -4.38 11.18 21.71
C GLN A 143 -5.25 11.48 20.49
N VAL A 144 -5.73 10.45 19.78
CA VAL A 144 -6.64 10.62 18.64
C VAL A 144 -8.03 11.02 19.13
N GLN A 145 -8.54 10.39 20.19
CA GLN A 145 -9.88 10.65 20.75
C GLN A 145 -10.02 12.00 21.45
N GLY A 146 -8.98 12.46 22.15
CA GLY A 146 -9.01 13.68 23.00
C GLY A 146 -9.22 15.02 22.26
N THR A 147 -9.37 15.00 20.94
CA THR A 147 -9.43 16.20 20.07
C THR A 147 -10.60 16.17 19.07
N VAL A 148 -11.39 15.09 19.05
CA VAL A 148 -12.60 14.99 18.20
C VAL A 148 -13.86 15.41 18.98
N ALA A 149 -13.70 15.80 20.25
CA ALA A 149 -14.76 16.19 21.17
C ALA A 149 -14.89 17.71 21.41
N GLU A 150 -14.21 18.54 20.61
CA GLU A 150 -14.38 20.01 20.56
C GLU A 150 -15.00 20.44 19.23
#